data_AF-A0AAD8FQA7-F1
#
_entry.id   AF-A0AAD8FQA7-F1
#
_cell.length_a   1.000
_cell.length_b   1.000
_cell.length_c   1.000
_cell.angle_alpha   90.00
_cell.angle_beta   90.00
_cell.angle_gamma   90.00
#
_symmetry.space_group_name_H-M   'P 1'
#
loop_
_entity.id
_entity.type
_entity.pdbx_description
1 polymer ?
#
loop_
_entity_poly.entity_id
_entity_poly.type
_entity_poly.pdbx_seq_one_letter_code
_entity_poly.pdbx_strand_id
1 'polypeptide(L)'
;MHSAGRFGVHYRVGFHYKEGLPGYEDSIQSSVMTKLKGVTLTNTSANGPRLWDAVDYVFPPQGDSVFFVITNLIQTPDQKLGHCPESSKVPDARCRTDDDCNPQEAVVAGNGKQCWNPCAYHSSVCFYFSISEWQCS
;
A
#
# COMPACT_ATOMS: atom_id res chain seq x y z
N MET A 1 -10.69 13.09 -2.08
CA MET A 1 -10.18 12.96 -3.47
C MET A 1 -11.40 12.85 -4.38
N HIS A 2 -11.93 13.96 -4.90
CA HIS A 2 -13.05 13.91 -5.85
C HIS A 2 -12.47 14.09 -7.25
N SER A 3 -12.36 12.99 -8.00
CA SER A 3 -12.01 13.06 -9.41
C SER A 3 -12.86 12.08 -10.20
N ALA A 4 -13.52 12.60 -11.24
CA ALA A 4 -14.27 11.81 -12.21
C ALA A 4 -13.30 11.36 -13.32
N GLY A 5 -12.60 10.24 -13.10
CA GLY A 5 -11.85 9.55 -14.14
C GLY A 5 -12.76 8.68 -15.00
N ARG A 6 -12.46 8.55 -16.29
CA ARG A 6 -13.13 7.59 -17.17
C ARG A 6 -12.31 6.31 -17.24
N PHE A 7 -12.86 5.23 -16.70
CA PHE A 7 -12.20 3.92 -16.63
C PHE A 7 -12.89 2.93 -17.57
N GLY A 8 -12.09 2.05 -18.17
CA GLY A 8 -12.54 0.97 -19.04
C GLY A 8 -11.77 -0.31 -18.73
N VAL A 9 -12.51 -1.41 -18.60
CA VAL A 9 -11.96 -2.76 -18.44
C VAL A 9 -12.12 -3.49 -19.75
N HIS A 10 -11.04 -4.06 -20.27
CA HIS A 10 -11.06 -4.91 -21.46
C HIS A 10 -10.56 -6.30 -21.10
N TYR A 11 -11.29 -7.34 -21.48
CA TYR A 11 -10.86 -8.73 -21.36
C TYR A 11 -10.58 -9.31 -22.74
N ARG A 12 -9.58 -10.18 -22.82
CA ARG A 12 -9.31 -11.04 -23.97
C ARG A 12 -9.26 -12.48 -23.48
N VAL A 13 -9.98 -13.35 -24.17
CA VAL A 13 -9.98 -14.80 -23.90
C VAL A 13 -9.18 -15.48 -25.01
N GLY A 14 -8.18 -16.26 -24.62
CA GLY A 14 -7.37 -17.08 -25.50
C GLY A 14 -7.70 -18.56 -25.30
N PHE A 15 -7.72 -19.32 -26.39
CA PHE A 15 -7.80 -20.78 -26.36
C PHE A 15 -6.55 -21.34 -27.02
N HIS A 16 -5.92 -22.30 -26.35
CA HIS A 16 -4.77 -23.04 -26.84
C HIS A 16 -5.14 -24.50 -26.95
N TYR A 17 -5.04 -25.04 -28.16
CA TYR A 17 -5.22 -26.45 -28.42
C TYR A 17 -3.88 -27.16 -28.31
N LYS A 18 -3.84 -28.26 -27.56
CA LYS A 18 -2.72 -29.19 -27.58
C LYS A 18 -3.21 -30.50 -28.18
N GLU A 19 -2.76 -30.77 -29.39
CA GLU A 19 -2.97 -32.06 -30.04
C GLU A 19 -2.24 -33.14 -29.25
N GLY A 20 -2.98 -34.15 -28.83
CA GLY A 20 -2.46 -35.38 -28.25
C GLY A 20 -1.99 -36.34 -29.34
N LEU A 21 -1.09 -37.25 -28.98
CA LEU A 21 -0.83 -38.43 -29.81
C LEU A 21 -2.13 -39.25 -29.93
N PRO A 22 -2.36 -39.98 -31.03
CA PRO A 22 -3.55 -40.83 -31.20
C PRO A 22 -3.69 -41.81 -30.02
N GLY A 23 -4.73 -41.64 -29.20
CA GLY A 23 -4.97 -42.42 -27.97
C GLY A 23 -4.68 -41.68 -26.65
N TYR A 24 -4.16 -40.44 -26.71
CA TYR A 24 -4.08 -39.49 -25.60
C TYR A 24 -5.19 -38.43 -25.73
N GLU A 25 -5.71 -37.92 -24.61
CA GLU A 25 -6.75 -36.89 -24.60
C GLU A 25 -6.21 -35.56 -25.17
N ASP A 26 -6.95 -35.00 -26.13
CA ASP A 26 -6.74 -33.63 -26.58
C ASP A 26 -7.13 -32.67 -25.44
N SER A 27 -6.26 -31.70 -25.13
CA SER A 27 -6.53 -30.75 -24.05
C SER A 27 -6.73 -29.33 -24.57
N ILE A 28 -7.84 -28.71 -24.16
CA ILE A 28 -8.13 -27.30 -24.39
C ILE A 28 -7.68 -26.51 -23.17
N GLN A 29 -6.67 -25.65 -23.34
CA GLN A 29 -6.27 -24.70 -22.31
C GLN A 29 -6.87 -23.33 -22.63
N SER A 30 -7.64 -22.76 -21.71
CA SER A 30 -8.14 -21.39 -21.83
C SER A 30 -7.34 -20.44 -20.95
N SER A 31 -7.12 -19.22 -21.45
CA SER A 31 -6.47 -18.15 -20.71
C SER A 31 -7.31 -16.88 -20.81
N VAL A 32 -7.38 -16.12 -19.72
CA VAL A 32 -8.06 -14.83 -19.69
C VAL A 32 -7.03 -13.76 -19.35
N MET A 33 -7.02 -12.70 -20.15
CA MET A 33 -6.17 -11.55 -19.93
C MET A 33 -7.02 -10.29 -19.80
N THR A 34 -6.91 -9.62 -18.66
CA THR A 34 -7.61 -8.38 -18.39
C THR A 34 -6.66 -7.19 -18.50
N LYS A 35 -7.09 -6.14 -19.19
CA LYS A 35 -6.37 -4.88 -19.36
C LYS A 35 -7.26 -3.73 -18.92
N LEU A 36 -6.73 -2.95 -17.99
CA LEU A 36 -7.36 -1.72 -17.51
C LEU A 36 -6.83 -0.53 -18.31
N LYS A 37 -7.73 0.39 -18.62
CA LYS A 37 -7.42 1.66 -19.28
C LYS A 37 -8.20 2.78 -18.59
N GLY A 38 -7.58 3.93 -18.46
CA GLY A 38 -8.21 5.11 -17.89
C GLY A 38 -7.19 5.99 -17.20
N VAL A 39 -7.51 7.27 -17.15
CA VAL A 39 -6.72 8.28 -16.44
C VAL A 39 -7.61 9.04 -15.49
N THR A 40 -7.04 9.51 -14.38
CA THR A 40 -7.74 10.33 -13.40
C THR A 40 -6.83 11.46 -12.93
N LEU A 41 -7.43 12.63 -12.66
CA LEU A 41 -6.70 13.83 -12.23
C LEU A 41 -7.04 14.14 -10.79
N THR A 42 -6.07 14.15 -9.90
CA THR A 42 -6.31 14.44 -8.49
C THR A 42 -5.68 15.76 -8.14
N ASN A 43 -6.42 16.65 -7.52
CA ASN A 43 -5.89 17.91 -7.02
C ASN A 43 -5.95 17.90 -5.49
N THR A 44 -4.78 17.86 -4.85
CA THR A 44 -4.65 17.86 -3.39
C THR A 44 -3.75 19.01 -2.97
N SER A 45 -3.98 19.58 -1.78
CA SER A 45 -3.15 20.68 -1.26
C SER A 45 -1.68 20.29 -1.09
N ALA A 46 -1.41 19.02 -0.75
CA ALA A 46 -0.06 18.51 -0.52
C ALA A 46 0.73 18.33 -1.83
N ASN A 47 0.10 17.79 -2.88
CA ASN A 47 0.81 17.33 -4.08
C ASN A 47 0.40 18.08 -5.36
N GLY A 48 -0.48 19.07 -5.26
CA GLY A 48 -1.04 19.79 -6.40
C GLY A 48 -1.87 18.91 -7.35
N PRO A 49 -2.06 19.33 -8.60
CA PRO A 49 -2.70 18.52 -9.63
C PRO A 49 -1.74 17.42 -10.13
N ARG A 50 -2.14 16.17 -9.96
CA ARG A 50 -1.42 14.98 -10.44
C ARG A 50 -2.31 14.12 -11.33
N LEU A 51 -1.78 13.72 -12.49
CA LEU A 51 -2.39 12.76 -13.38
C LEU A 51 -1.98 11.35 -12.94
N TRP A 52 -2.95 10.43 -12.94
CA TRP A 52 -2.76 9.02 -12.60
C TRP A 52 -3.25 8.17 -13.76
N ASP A 53 -2.48 7.14 -14.10
CA ASP A 53 -2.87 6.15 -15.09
C ASP A 53 -2.98 4.74 -14.48
N ALA A 54 -3.30 3.76 -15.33
CA ALA A 54 -3.49 2.39 -14.91
C ALA A 54 -2.23 1.73 -14.30
N VAL A 55 -1.01 2.22 -14.57
CA VAL A 55 0.18 1.68 -13.91
C VAL A 55 0.35 2.23 -12.50
N ASP A 56 -0.25 3.38 -12.19
CA ASP A 56 -0.16 3.98 -10.87
C ASP A 56 -1.24 3.46 -9.89
N TYR A 57 -2.48 3.26 -10.36
CA TYR A 57 -3.60 2.89 -9.47
C TYR A 57 -3.97 1.40 -9.49
N VAL A 58 -3.35 0.58 -10.34
CA VAL A 58 -3.63 -0.88 -10.40
C VAL A 58 -2.53 -1.66 -9.72
N PHE A 59 -2.91 -2.52 -8.78
CA PHE A 59 -1.99 -3.41 -8.07
C PHE A 59 -2.51 -4.86 -8.05
N PRO A 60 -1.66 -5.87 -8.22
CA PRO A 60 -0.35 -5.79 -8.85
C PRO A 60 -0.50 -5.48 -10.36
N PRO A 61 0.53 -4.90 -11.01
CA PRO A 61 0.40 -4.42 -12.38
C PRO A 61 0.23 -5.56 -13.42
N GLN A 62 0.78 -6.75 -13.16
CA GLN A 62 0.68 -7.93 -14.03
C GLN A 62 0.81 -9.23 -13.22
N GLY A 63 0.27 -10.33 -13.74
CA GLY A 63 0.61 -11.69 -13.30
C GLY A 63 -0.36 -12.36 -12.34
N ASP A 64 -1.32 -11.61 -11.77
CA ASP A 64 -2.33 -12.18 -10.86
C ASP A 64 -3.71 -12.35 -11.51
N SER A 65 -4.47 -13.30 -10.98
CA SER A 65 -5.87 -13.57 -11.36
C SER A 65 -6.85 -12.49 -10.86
N VAL A 66 -6.40 -11.65 -9.93
CA VAL A 66 -7.16 -10.55 -9.32
C VAL A 66 -6.32 -9.29 -9.38
N PHE A 67 -6.98 -8.15 -9.59
CA PHE A 67 -6.36 -6.83 -9.53
C PHE A 67 -7.16 -5.92 -8.59
N PHE A 68 -6.48 -4.95 -8.00
CA PHE A 68 -7.03 -3.92 -7.14
C PHE A 68 -6.92 -2.56 -7.81
N VAL A 69 -7.96 -1.75 -7.70
CA VAL A 69 -7.99 -0.37 -8.19
C VAL A 69 -7.99 0.58 -7.00
N ILE A 70 -6.97 1.41 -6.90
CA ILE A 70 -6.83 2.42 -5.86
C ILE A 70 -7.80 3.57 -6.15
N THR A 71 -8.77 3.78 -5.26
CA THR A 71 -9.80 4.83 -5.39
C THR A 71 -9.54 6.03 -4.49
N ASN A 72 -8.81 5.84 -3.40
CA ASN A 72 -8.39 6.88 -2.47
C ASN A 72 -6.96 6.62 -2.01
N LEU A 73 -6.19 7.69 -1.81
CA LEU A 73 -4.77 7.60 -1.50
C LEU A 73 -4.37 8.67 -0.48
N ILE A 74 -3.70 8.23 0.58
CA ILE A 74 -3.00 9.09 1.53
C ILE A 74 -1.51 8.91 1.26
N GLN A 75 -0.79 10.00 0.96
CA GLN A 75 0.64 9.97 0.70
C GLN A 75 1.37 10.66 1.83
N THR A 76 2.42 9.99 2.31
CA THR A 76 3.38 10.52 3.28
C THR A 76 4.76 10.49 2.61
N PRO A 77 5.12 11.52 1.83
CA PRO A 77 6.40 11.56 1.12
C PRO A 77 7.57 11.78 2.09
N ASP A 78 8.79 11.53 1.61
CA ASP A 78 10.04 11.85 2.32
C ASP A 78 10.21 11.22 3.70
N GLN A 79 9.54 10.09 3.90
CA GLN A 79 9.64 9.31 5.11
C GLN A 79 11.06 8.74 5.31
N LYS A 80 11.71 9.07 6.44
CA LYS A 80 13.09 8.68 6.78
C LYS A 80 13.21 7.98 8.13
N LEU A 81 14.05 6.95 8.21
CA LEU A 81 14.34 6.29 9.48
C LEU A 81 14.86 7.30 10.52
N GLY A 82 14.24 7.33 11.69
CA GLY A 82 14.60 8.29 12.73
C GLY A 82 13.66 8.24 13.93
N HIS A 83 13.76 9.27 14.77
CA HIS A 83 12.88 9.46 15.91
C HIS A 83 11.70 10.37 15.52
N CYS A 84 10.47 9.93 15.79
CA CYS A 84 9.28 10.72 15.51
C CYS A 84 8.24 10.52 16.64
N PRO A 85 7.39 11.52 16.91
CA PRO A 85 6.27 11.36 17.82
C PRO A 85 5.21 10.43 17.19
N GLU A 86 4.68 9.49 17.98
CA GLU A 86 3.58 8.63 17.56
C GLU A 86 2.26 9.38 17.52
N SER A 87 1.31 8.88 16.74
CA SER A 87 -0.04 9.43 16.72
C SER A 87 -0.70 9.33 18.09
N SER A 88 -1.29 10.43 18.57
CA SER A 88 -2.09 10.46 19.80
C SER A 88 -3.31 9.54 19.78
N LYS A 89 -3.68 9.03 18.60
CA LYS A 89 -4.74 8.03 18.40
C LYS A 89 -4.33 6.62 18.83
N VAL A 90 -3.03 6.34 18.96
CA VAL A 90 -2.50 5.05 19.40
C VAL A 90 -2.35 5.10 20.93
N PRO A 91 -3.23 4.43 21.70
CA PRO A 91 -3.23 4.55 23.17
C PRO A 91 -1.95 3.99 23.80
N ASP A 92 -1.43 2.91 23.22
CA ASP A 92 -0.27 2.17 23.73
C ASP A 92 1.07 2.88 23.49
N ALA A 93 1.04 4.00 22.75
CA ALA A 93 2.20 4.84 22.48
C ALA A 93 2.38 5.98 23.49
N ARG A 94 1.45 6.17 24.42
CA ARG A 94 1.41 7.34 25.31
C ARG A 94 2.34 7.14 26.50
N CYS A 95 3.27 8.06 26.69
CA CYS A 95 4.18 8.10 27.83
C CYS A 95 3.99 9.43 28.58
N ARG A 96 3.96 9.41 29.91
CA ARG A 96 3.91 10.62 30.74
C ARG A 96 5.30 10.98 31.25
N THR A 97 6.05 9.95 31.63
CA THR A 97 7.45 10.05 32.04
C THR A 97 8.32 9.16 31.16
N ASP A 98 9.60 9.48 31.12
CA ASP A 98 10.63 8.71 30.43
C ASP A 98 10.63 7.22 30.81
N ASP A 99 10.33 6.90 32.08
CA ASP A 99 10.22 5.52 32.57
C ASP A 99 9.00 4.75 32.03
N ASP A 100 7.99 5.44 31.46
CA ASP A 100 6.82 4.79 30.85
C ASP A 100 7.13 4.22 29.45
N CYS A 101 8.22 4.68 28.84
CA CYS A 101 8.62 4.39 27.47
C CYS A 101 9.72 3.30 27.46
N ASN A 102 9.32 2.04 27.20
CA ASN A 102 10.18 0.86 27.18
C ASN A 102 10.72 0.58 25.76
N PRO A 103 12.00 0.84 25.46
CA PRO A 103 12.52 0.81 24.09
C PRO A 103 12.57 -0.56 23.40
N GLN A 104 12.30 -1.64 24.13
CA GLN A 104 12.33 -3.00 23.59
C GLN A 104 10.99 -3.45 22.98
N GLU A 105 9.89 -2.74 23.26
CA GLU A 105 8.55 -3.16 22.87
C GLU A 105 8.03 -2.42 21.63
N ALA A 106 7.44 -3.18 20.71
CA ALA A 106 6.71 -2.61 19.57
C ALA A 106 5.36 -2.10 20.05
N VAL A 107 5.00 -0.89 19.62
CA VAL A 107 3.68 -0.34 19.95
C VAL A 107 2.64 -1.09 19.13
N VAL A 108 1.70 -1.76 19.80
CA VAL A 108 0.60 -2.47 19.14
C VAL A 108 -0.25 -1.48 18.35
N ALA A 109 -0.48 -1.79 17.06
CA ALA A 109 -1.16 -0.89 16.11
C ALA A 109 -0.49 0.49 15.95
N GLY A 110 0.76 0.62 16.36
CA GLY A 110 1.63 1.77 16.09
C GLY A 110 2.49 1.57 14.85
N ASN A 111 3.39 2.52 14.62
CA ASN A 111 4.25 2.56 13.45
C ASN A 111 5.72 2.23 13.78
N GLY A 112 6.02 1.90 15.05
CA GLY A 112 7.37 1.59 15.50
C GLY A 112 7.45 1.07 16.93
N LYS A 113 8.67 1.05 17.47
CA LYS A 113 8.95 0.68 18.86
C LYS A 113 9.05 1.92 19.72
N GLN A 114 8.87 1.82 21.04
CA GLN A 114 9.12 2.99 21.90
C GLN A 114 10.62 3.36 21.85
N CYS A 115 10.96 4.63 22.09
CA CYS A 115 12.36 5.05 22.18
C CYS A 115 12.83 5.12 23.63
N TRP A 116 14.14 5.02 23.80
CA TRP A 116 14.80 5.53 24.99
C TRP A 116 14.73 7.06 24.97
N ASN A 117 14.50 7.67 26.13
CA ASN A 117 14.40 9.09 26.45
C ASN A 117 14.95 10.09 25.40
N PRO A 118 14.29 11.24 25.18
CA PRO A 118 13.21 11.79 26.01
C PRO A 118 11.80 11.67 25.41
N CYS A 119 10.80 11.60 26.29
CA CYS A 119 9.39 11.86 26.01
C CYS A 119 9.18 13.32 25.57
N ALA A 120 9.64 13.68 24.37
CA ALA A 120 9.58 15.05 23.88
C ALA A 120 8.12 15.54 23.64
N TYR A 121 7.15 14.63 23.49
CA TYR A 121 5.77 14.98 23.10
C TYR A 121 4.65 14.10 23.72
N HIS A 122 4.82 13.54 24.92
CA HIS A 122 3.83 12.63 25.55
C HIS A 122 3.46 11.35 24.74
N SER A 123 4.14 11.08 23.62
CA SER A 123 4.00 9.87 22.80
C SER A 123 5.21 9.69 21.85
N SER A 124 6.34 9.19 22.35
CA SER A 124 7.61 9.11 21.58
C SER A 124 7.90 7.69 21.08
N VAL A 125 8.08 7.49 19.76
CA VAL A 125 8.46 6.19 19.16
C VAL A 125 9.70 6.28 18.26
N CYS A 126 10.43 5.19 18.18
CA CYS A 126 11.59 4.94 17.34
C CYS A 126 11.13 4.13 16.13
N PHE A 127 11.27 4.72 14.95
CA PHE A 127 11.12 3.96 13.71
C PHE A 127 12.29 3.00 13.59
N TYR A 128 11.98 1.73 13.35
CA TYR A 128 12.93 0.74 12.84
C TYR A 128 12.45 0.30 11.46
N PHE A 129 13.36 0.12 10.51
CA PHE A 129 13.01 -0.31 9.16
C PHE A 129 12.64 -1.80 9.18
N SER A 130 11.36 -2.09 9.44
CA SER A 130 10.73 -3.36 9.10
C SER A 130 9.86 -3.11 7.86
N ILE A 131 9.93 -4.00 6.88
CA ILE A 131 9.32 -3.88 5.53
C ILE A 131 7.78 -3.70 5.56
N SER A 132 7.15 -3.68 6.73
CA SER A 132 5.69 -3.60 6.93
C SER A 132 5.14 -2.31 7.56
N GLU A 133 5.97 -1.36 8.01
CA GLU A 133 5.50 -0.22 8.83
C GLU A 133 5.99 1.13 8.29
N TRP A 134 5.05 1.99 7.85
CA TRP A 134 5.28 3.33 7.27
C TRP A 134 4.73 4.44 8.21
N GLN A 135 5.26 5.66 8.11
CA GLN A 135 5.63 6.50 9.27
C GLN A 135 4.62 7.45 9.93
N CYS A 136 5.07 7.91 11.12
CA CYS A 136 4.65 9.09 11.86
C CYS A 136 4.75 10.38 11.03
N SER A 137 3.73 11.21 11.23
CA SER A 137 3.54 12.57 10.72
C SER A 137 3.58 13.57 11.86
#